data_AF-A0A1V5DEE8-F1
#
_entry.id   AF-A0A1V5DEE8-F1
#
_cell.length_a   1.000
_cell.length_b   1.000
_cell.length_c   1.000
_cell.angle_alpha   90.00
_cell.angle_beta   90.00
_cell.angle_gamma   90.00
#
_symmetry.space_group_name_H-M   'P 1'
#
loop_
_entity.id
_entity.type
_entity.pdbx_description
1 polymer ?
#
loop_
_entity_poly.entity_id
_entity_poly.type
_entity_poly.pdbx_seq_one_letter_code
_entity_poly.pdbx_strand_id
1 'polypeptide(L)'
;MADNNTIRLKISKGVGAMLGAAFGDALGWPNERVAKSNASKQTHGRLHDFKRWPRRSGGRFFPHEEIIEEGEYSDDTQLILCLSRSLQKGEAWWDHFTQVELPFWSVYERGGGGATKRAVESWLDGVAPWSPNREPQDVKRYYDAGGNGVAMRVLPHVLRLGEKEFPKIATNIFLDGIATHGHPRALLGALAYSFALWGAFRKDSKLAYGELVEELIKNVDLWSALPAAPGIPPEWRSQAEKSLQGYMKLWESAKAEVMEYLEVCRAELSKGALSLDDDVLKKLQCFNRTISGAGTVAAIASVYLASRHAADPINGVVNAAFAIGSDTDTIASMTGGLLGCINGSDWLSSVKQGIQDAAYIEKNAFRLVNGHIDDKPTHEVVKRSLLKNWIDNVVIAPDSSEVSLPDRRKARVSRGTDYFGRSGKFKVEFRRLTTEDGQIIYLNKISKGGFGQMANSPKQNSMSHQQPLSKSRGCGSKIPVASFERAIWFYRDCLGLTVKKQSSDVVVFDQGLVLVPLSYTNNVPQGIQLRAMLYIQATKIAERFKWVKGSNLQIVTALAPWGKSGMLFFRSLDPDGNVVEVFSADGQMT
;
A
#
# COMPACT_ATOMS: atom_id res chain seq x y z
N MET A 1 -15.10 -34.85 10.71
CA MET A 1 -14.72 -34.26 9.41
C MET A 1 -15.31 -32.87 9.20
N ALA A 2 -16.60 -32.62 9.49
CA ALA A 2 -17.21 -31.28 9.37
C ALA A 2 -16.51 -30.19 10.23
N ASP A 3 -16.21 -30.49 11.50
CA ASP A 3 -15.58 -29.55 12.44
C ASP A 3 -14.17 -29.09 11.98
N ASN A 4 -13.41 -30.00 11.37
CA ASN A 4 -12.06 -29.71 10.87
C ASN A 4 -12.08 -28.83 9.61
N ASN A 5 -13.15 -28.91 8.80
CA ASN A 5 -13.33 -28.05 7.62
C ASN A 5 -13.75 -26.63 8.03
N THR A 6 -14.63 -26.48 9.02
CA THR A 6 -15.02 -25.17 9.56
C THR A 6 -13.84 -24.45 10.20
N ILE A 7 -12.99 -25.16 10.97
CA ILE A 7 -11.77 -24.58 11.54
C ILE A 7 -10.81 -24.11 10.43
N ARG A 8 -10.57 -24.93 9.42
CA ARG A 8 -9.72 -24.56 8.27
C ARG A 8 -10.25 -23.34 7.52
N LEU A 9 -11.56 -23.27 7.30
CA LEU A 9 -12.21 -22.13 6.65
C LEU A 9 -12.02 -20.85 7.47
N LYS A 10 -12.26 -20.89 8.79
CA LYS A 10 -12.07 -19.73 9.67
C LYS A 10 -10.62 -19.25 9.71
N ILE A 11 -9.66 -20.18 9.71
CA ILE A 11 -8.24 -19.85 9.60
C ILE A 11 -7.96 -19.17 8.26
N SER A 12 -8.42 -19.73 7.14
CA SER A 12 -8.25 -19.13 5.82
C SER A 12 -8.87 -17.73 5.74
N LYS A 13 -10.06 -17.53 6.31
CA LYS A 13 -10.72 -16.22 6.43
C LYS A 13 -9.93 -15.23 7.27
N GLY A 14 -9.43 -15.64 8.43
CA GLY A 14 -8.62 -14.76 9.28
C GLY A 14 -7.30 -14.36 8.62
N VAL A 15 -6.63 -15.31 7.96
CA VAL A 15 -5.43 -15.05 7.16
C VAL A 15 -5.74 -14.11 5.99
N GLY A 16 -6.80 -14.41 5.25
CA GLY A 16 -7.26 -13.60 4.13
C GLY A 16 -7.61 -12.17 4.56
N ALA A 17 -8.25 -12.00 5.73
CA ALA A 17 -8.60 -10.68 6.24
C ALA A 17 -7.38 -9.85 6.63
N MET A 18 -6.44 -10.43 7.37
CA MET A 18 -5.23 -9.72 7.79
C MET A 18 -4.32 -9.37 6.60
N LEU A 19 -4.11 -10.30 5.67
CA LEU A 19 -3.35 -10.04 4.45
C LEU A 19 -4.09 -9.12 3.48
N GLY A 20 -5.41 -9.25 3.38
CA GLY A 20 -6.24 -8.39 2.54
C GLY A 20 -6.21 -6.95 3.01
N ALA A 21 -6.24 -6.72 4.33
CA ALA A 21 -6.05 -5.40 4.91
C ALA A 21 -4.66 -4.83 4.59
N ALA A 22 -3.60 -5.61 4.81
CA ALA A 22 -2.24 -5.18 4.47
C ALA A 22 -2.03 -4.94 2.97
N PHE A 23 -2.67 -5.73 2.10
CA PHE A 23 -2.67 -5.52 0.66
C PHE A 23 -3.33 -4.20 0.28
N GLY A 24 -4.53 -3.95 0.81
CA GLY A 24 -5.28 -2.72 0.54
C GLY A 24 -4.55 -1.47 1.02
N ASP A 25 -4.02 -1.51 2.24
CA ASP A 25 -3.17 -0.47 2.81
C ASP A 25 -1.97 -0.16 1.89
N ALA A 26 -1.11 -1.15 1.62
CA ALA A 26 0.10 -0.96 0.83
C ALA A 26 -0.18 -0.51 -0.62
N LEU A 27 -1.33 -0.90 -1.19
CA LEU A 27 -1.75 -0.46 -2.52
C LEU A 27 -2.34 0.95 -2.53
N GLY A 28 -3.11 1.31 -1.49
CA GLY A 28 -3.82 2.58 -1.37
C GLY A 28 -2.97 3.72 -0.83
N TRP A 29 -1.97 3.45 0.00
CA TRP A 29 -1.17 4.48 0.67
C TRP A 29 -0.41 5.44 -0.25
N PRO A 30 0.16 4.99 -1.39
CA PRO A 30 0.75 5.89 -2.38
C PRO A 30 -0.23 6.93 -2.96
N ASN A 31 -1.55 6.67 -2.87
CA ASN A 31 -2.62 7.44 -3.52
C ASN A 31 -3.40 8.37 -2.57
N GLU A 32 -3.25 8.23 -1.24
CA GLU A 32 -4.13 8.85 -0.22
C GLU A 32 -4.21 10.37 -0.39
N ARG A 33 -3.08 11.04 -0.66
CA ARG A 33 -3.05 12.50 -0.88
C ARG A 33 -1.90 12.86 -1.80
N VAL A 34 -2.14 12.80 -3.12
CA VAL A 34 -1.18 13.17 -4.18
C VAL A 34 -0.59 14.60 -4.00
N ALA A 35 -1.16 15.46 -3.14
CA ALA A 35 -0.54 16.73 -2.74
C ALA A 35 0.75 16.57 -1.89
N LYS A 36 0.95 15.43 -1.22
CA LYS A 36 2.14 15.11 -0.40
C LYS A 36 3.15 14.20 -1.10
N SER A 37 2.75 13.51 -2.18
CA SER A 37 3.67 12.73 -3.02
C SER A 37 4.00 13.54 -4.28
N ASN A 38 5.27 13.61 -4.67
CA ASN A 38 5.66 14.19 -5.97
C ASN A 38 5.35 13.22 -7.14
N ALA A 39 4.39 12.31 -6.98
CA ALA A 39 4.13 11.24 -7.94
C ALA A 39 3.49 11.82 -9.21
N SER A 40 4.27 11.84 -10.29
CA SER A 40 3.75 12.09 -11.64
C SER A 40 2.75 11.00 -12.03
N LYS A 41 1.74 11.39 -12.82
CA LYS A 41 0.72 10.53 -13.47
C LYS A 41 1.17 9.08 -13.72
N GLN A 42 0.28 8.15 -13.34
CA GLN A 42 0.23 6.71 -13.65
C GLN A 42 1.45 6.12 -14.38
N THR A 43 2.26 5.38 -13.63
CA THR A 43 3.28 4.47 -14.14
C THR A 43 2.64 3.22 -14.76
N HIS A 44 3.25 2.72 -15.84
CA HIS A 44 2.81 1.53 -16.57
C HIS A 44 3.02 0.26 -15.72
N GLY A 45 1.94 -0.44 -15.38
CA GLY A 45 1.88 -1.68 -14.59
C GLY A 45 0.43 -2.18 -14.49
N ARG A 46 0.19 -3.38 -13.96
CA ARG A 46 -1.18 -3.81 -13.62
C ARG A 46 -1.67 -2.97 -12.45
N LEU A 47 -2.98 -2.73 -12.36
CA LEU A 47 -3.56 -1.86 -11.31
C LEU A 47 -3.34 -2.39 -9.88
N HIS A 48 -3.00 -3.67 -9.69
CA HIS A 48 -2.69 -4.28 -8.41
C HIS A 48 -1.18 -4.36 -8.10
N ASP A 49 -0.31 -3.79 -8.95
CA ASP A 49 1.13 -3.78 -8.70
C ASP A 49 1.47 -2.73 -7.63
N PHE A 50 2.22 -3.15 -6.61
CA PHE A 50 2.75 -2.23 -5.61
C PHE A 50 3.71 -1.22 -6.21
N LYS A 51 3.84 -0.05 -5.56
CA LYS A 51 4.69 1.04 -6.04
C LYS A 51 5.68 1.47 -4.98
N ARG A 52 6.94 1.59 -5.37
CA ARG A 52 7.96 2.33 -4.62
C ARG A 52 7.74 3.82 -4.81
N TRP A 53 7.80 4.61 -3.74
CA TRP A 53 7.58 6.05 -3.82
C TRP A 53 8.33 6.83 -2.73
N PRO A 54 8.76 8.08 -3.01
CA PRO A 54 9.30 8.97 -1.99
C PRO A 54 8.17 9.65 -1.22
N ARG A 55 8.18 9.49 0.11
CA ARG A 55 7.27 10.13 1.05
C ARG A 55 7.93 11.33 1.72
N ARG A 56 7.23 12.46 1.78
CA ARG A 56 7.68 13.62 2.57
C ARG A 56 7.39 13.40 4.05
N SER A 57 8.43 13.48 4.88
CA SER A 57 8.42 13.23 6.32
C SER A 57 9.01 14.41 7.11
N GLY A 58 8.80 14.45 8.43
CA GLY A 58 9.48 15.39 9.35
C GLY A 58 8.88 16.78 9.56
N GLY A 59 7.65 17.02 9.09
CA GLY A 59 6.89 18.25 9.38
C GLY A 59 7.56 19.55 8.88
N ARG A 60 7.11 20.71 9.39
CA ARG A 60 7.63 22.03 8.97
C ARG A 60 9.09 22.26 9.37
N PHE A 61 9.54 21.66 10.47
CA PHE A 61 10.82 21.98 11.09
C PHE A 61 11.97 21.06 10.62
N PHE A 62 11.68 19.81 10.24
CA PHE A 62 12.70 18.83 9.83
C PHE A 62 12.32 18.12 8.52
N PRO A 63 11.97 18.85 7.45
CA PRO A 63 11.50 18.24 6.21
C PRO A 63 12.58 17.34 5.60
N HIS A 64 12.23 16.09 5.36
CA HIS A 64 13.08 15.09 4.71
C HIS A 64 12.23 14.16 3.84
N GLU A 65 12.89 13.37 3.00
CA GLU A 65 12.25 12.33 2.21
C GLU A 65 12.60 10.97 2.77
N GLU A 66 11.61 10.11 2.87
CA GLU A 66 11.72 8.71 3.22
C GLU A 66 11.29 7.91 1.99
N ILE A 67 12.06 6.91 1.59
CA ILE A 67 11.64 6.01 0.52
C ILE A 67 10.78 4.91 1.13
N ILE A 68 9.57 4.77 0.61
CA ILE A 68 8.67 3.65 0.89
C ILE A 68 8.85 2.64 -0.24
N GLU A 69 9.27 1.42 0.11
CA GLU A 69 9.50 0.35 -0.85
C GLU A 69 8.17 -0.32 -1.27
N GLU A 70 8.20 -1.09 -2.37
CA GLU A 70 7.02 -1.78 -2.89
C GLU A 70 6.41 -2.71 -1.83
N GLY A 71 5.12 -2.52 -1.56
CA GLY A 71 4.35 -3.40 -0.66
C GLY A 71 4.48 -3.07 0.82
N GLU A 72 5.19 -2.00 1.17
CA GLU A 72 5.23 -1.49 2.55
C GLU A 72 3.90 -0.87 2.95
N TYR A 73 3.48 -1.15 4.18
CA TYR A 73 2.19 -0.74 4.73
C TYR A 73 2.29 0.52 5.63
N SER A 74 1.17 1.22 5.81
CA SER A 74 1.03 2.45 6.61
C SER A 74 0.72 2.18 8.09
N ASP A 75 0.28 3.20 8.82
CA ASP A 75 -0.20 3.07 10.20
C ASP A 75 -1.42 2.15 10.35
N ASP A 76 -2.20 1.94 9.31
CA ASP A 76 -3.34 1.04 9.29
C ASP A 76 -2.95 -0.38 9.68
N THR A 77 -2.06 -1.00 8.88
CA THR A 77 -1.56 -2.34 9.17
C THR A 77 -0.70 -2.36 10.43
N GLN A 78 0.08 -1.31 10.69
CA GLN A 78 0.86 -1.23 11.94
C GLN A 78 -0.03 -1.34 13.17
N LEU A 79 -1.16 -0.62 13.20
CA LEU A 79 -2.08 -0.61 14.33
C LEU A 79 -2.92 -1.89 14.42
N ILE A 80 -3.28 -2.52 13.28
CA ILE A 80 -3.83 -3.88 13.26
C ILE A 80 -2.85 -4.85 13.96
N LEU A 81 -1.55 -4.76 13.64
CA LEU A 81 -0.53 -5.63 14.24
C LEU A 81 -0.28 -5.31 15.71
N CYS A 82 -0.28 -4.04 16.12
CA CYS A 82 -0.25 -3.63 17.53
C CYS A 82 -1.39 -4.26 18.33
N LEU A 83 -2.63 -4.14 17.84
CA LEU A 83 -3.79 -4.70 18.51
C LEU A 83 -3.75 -6.24 18.50
N SER A 84 -3.27 -6.84 17.42
CA SER A 84 -3.08 -8.30 17.30
C SER A 84 -2.15 -8.85 18.37
N ARG A 85 -1.01 -8.18 18.64
CA ARG A 85 -0.07 -8.57 19.70
C ARG A 85 -0.68 -8.38 21.08
N SER A 86 -1.37 -7.27 21.32
CA SER A 86 -2.07 -7.01 22.58
C SER A 86 -3.12 -8.07 22.90
N LEU A 87 -3.96 -8.46 21.94
CA LEU A 87 -5.01 -9.47 22.17
C LEU A 87 -4.45 -10.86 22.52
N GLN A 88 -3.22 -11.16 22.12
CA GLN A 88 -2.51 -12.38 22.51
C GLN A 88 -2.03 -12.34 23.98
N LYS A 89 -2.18 -11.22 24.70
CA LYS A 89 -1.96 -11.14 26.15
C LYS A 89 -3.20 -11.48 27.00
N GLY A 90 -4.31 -11.87 26.37
CA GLY A 90 -5.51 -12.31 27.07
C GLY A 90 -6.20 -11.16 27.80
N GLU A 91 -6.52 -11.33 29.08
CA GLU A 91 -7.21 -10.29 29.86
C GLU A 91 -6.39 -9.00 30.01
N ALA A 92 -5.06 -9.10 29.92
CA ALA A 92 -4.15 -7.95 30.00
C ALA A 92 -4.00 -7.17 28.67
N TRP A 93 -4.79 -7.50 27.64
CA TRP A 93 -4.66 -6.87 26.32
C TRP A 93 -4.80 -5.35 26.36
N TRP A 94 -5.68 -4.83 27.21
CA TRP A 94 -5.95 -3.40 27.34
C TRP A 94 -4.72 -2.64 27.83
N ASP A 95 -4.10 -3.14 28.91
CA ASP A 95 -2.90 -2.54 29.49
C ASP A 95 -1.72 -2.70 28.53
N HIS A 96 -1.57 -3.86 27.88
CA HIS A 96 -0.51 -4.03 26.88
C HIS A 96 -0.68 -3.07 25.69
N PHE A 97 -1.91 -2.87 25.21
CA PHE A 97 -2.19 -1.96 24.10
C PHE A 97 -1.88 -0.51 24.47
N THR A 98 -2.40 -0.05 25.60
CA THR A 98 -2.29 1.36 26.02
C THR A 98 -0.93 1.72 26.61
N GLN A 99 -0.24 0.77 27.26
CA GLN A 99 0.99 1.04 28.01
C GLN A 99 2.26 0.52 27.31
N VAL A 100 2.14 -0.30 26.25
CA VAL A 100 3.28 -0.86 25.52
C VAL A 100 3.17 -0.59 24.02
N GLU A 101 2.17 -1.14 23.34
CA GLU A 101 2.09 -1.14 21.88
C GLU A 101 1.84 0.27 21.31
N LEU A 102 0.87 1.02 21.83
CA LEU A 102 0.60 2.40 21.41
C LEU A 102 1.81 3.33 21.69
N PRO A 103 2.37 3.38 22.92
CA PRO A 103 3.60 4.12 23.20
C PRO A 103 4.77 3.73 22.28
N PHE A 104 5.01 2.43 22.06
CA PHE A 104 6.09 1.97 21.20
C PHE A 104 5.84 2.36 19.74
N TRP A 105 4.61 2.25 19.24
CA TRP A 105 4.24 2.66 17.87
C TRP A 105 4.64 4.10 17.54
N SER A 106 4.67 5.02 18.51
CA SER A 106 5.07 6.42 18.29
C SER A 106 6.43 6.62 17.61
N VAL A 107 7.35 5.65 17.70
CA VAL A 107 8.73 5.78 17.17
C VAL A 107 8.92 5.19 15.79
N TYR A 108 7.93 4.42 15.29
CA TYR A 108 7.97 3.79 13.98
C TYR A 108 6.70 4.04 13.15
N GLU A 109 5.81 4.91 13.63
CA GLU A 109 4.57 5.27 12.94
C GLU A 109 4.83 5.76 11.51
N ARG A 110 3.98 5.32 10.58
CA ARG A 110 4.06 5.68 9.17
C ARG A 110 2.71 6.08 8.61
N GLY A 111 2.32 7.32 8.85
CA GLY A 111 1.04 7.84 8.36
C GLY A 111 0.10 8.30 9.47
N GLY A 112 0.45 7.96 10.71
CA GLY A 112 -0.34 8.17 11.92
C GLY A 112 -1.15 9.46 11.95
N GLY A 113 -2.47 9.31 12.05
CA GLY A 113 -3.40 10.42 12.26
C GLY A 113 -3.08 11.26 13.50
N GLY A 114 -3.30 12.57 13.42
CA GLY A 114 -2.96 13.49 14.51
C GLY A 114 -3.73 13.22 15.82
N ALA A 115 -4.94 12.68 15.75
CA ALA A 115 -5.71 12.28 16.93
C ALA A 115 -5.05 11.11 17.67
N THR A 116 -4.75 10.02 16.95
CA THR A 116 -4.05 8.85 17.48
C THR A 116 -2.71 9.25 18.12
N LYS A 117 -1.90 10.06 17.43
CA LYS A 117 -0.62 10.54 17.96
C LYS A 117 -0.78 11.29 19.29
N ARG A 118 -1.71 12.24 19.39
CA ARG A 118 -1.95 12.98 20.65
C ARG A 118 -2.43 12.06 21.78
N ALA A 119 -3.22 11.05 21.48
CA ALA A 119 -3.62 10.06 22.48
C ALA A 119 -2.41 9.24 22.97
N VAL A 120 -1.56 8.78 22.04
CA VAL A 120 -0.30 8.08 22.35
C VAL A 120 0.63 8.93 23.22
N GLU A 121 0.76 10.22 22.94
CA GLU A 121 1.53 11.14 23.79
C GLU A 121 1.00 11.18 25.23
N SER A 122 -0.32 11.08 25.42
CA SER A 122 -0.93 11.03 26.77
C SER A 122 -0.53 9.75 27.51
N TRP A 123 -0.60 8.62 26.82
CA TRP A 123 -0.20 7.33 27.37
C TRP A 123 1.30 7.27 27.71
N LEU A 124 2.16 7.89 26.90
CA LEU A 124 3.60 8.03 27.17
C LEU A 124 3.89 8.83 28.45
N ASP A 125 3.01 9.77 28.79
CA ASP A 125 3.06 10.57 30.01
C ASP A 125 2.37 9.86 31.20
N GLY A 126 1.84 8.65 30.98
CA GLY A 126 1.23 7.80 32.01
C GLY A 126 -0.19 8.19 32.38
N VAL A 127 -0.88 8.98 31.54
CA VAL A 127 -2.25 9.43 31.79
C VAL A 127 -3.17 9.12 30.60
N ALA A 128 -4.43 8.80 30.89
CA ALA A 128 -5.40 8.56 29.82
C ALA A 128 -5.71 9.86 29.03
N PRO A 129 -6.02 9.79 27.72
CA PRO A 129 -6.32 10.95 26.88
C PRO A 129 -7.47 11.84 27.40
N TRP A 130 -8.42 11.25 28.11
CA TRP A 130 -9.59 11.91 28.72
C TRP A 130 -9.38 12.34 30.17
N SER A 131 -8.19 12.15 30.75
CA SER A 131 -7.93 12.46 32.16
C SER A 131 -8.12 13.97 32.44
N PRO A 132 -8.76 14.35 33.57
CA PRO A 132 -8.91 15.73 34.01
C PRO A 132 -7.58 16.41 34.36
N ASN A 133 -6.51 15.64 34.55
CA ASN A 133 -5.16 16.15 34.80
C ASN A 133 -4.48 16.70 33.54
N ARG A 134 -5.12 16.55 32.37
CA ARG A 134 -4.63 17.11 31.10
C ARG A 134 -5.23 18.49 30.85
N GLU A 135 -4.57 19.24 29.98
CA GLU A 135 -5.07 20.54 29.53
C GLU A 135 -6.49 20.41 28.94
N PRO A 136 -7.46 21.26 29.36
CA PRO A 136 -8.84 21.17 28.90
C PRO A 136 -8.99 21.18 27.38
N GLN A 137 -8.13 21.92 26.68
CA GLN A 137 -8.13 21.97 25.22
C GLN A 137 -7.75 20.63 24.58
N ASP A 138 -6.83 19.88 25.20
CA ASP A 138 -6.41 18.58 24.68
C ASP A 138 -7.45 17.50 24.94
N VAL A 139 -8.13 17.54 26.10
CA VAL A 139 -9.28 16.68 26.39
C VAL A 139 -10.40 16.95 25.39
N LYS A 140 -10.70 18.23 25.11
CA LYS A 140 -11.66 18.62 24.08
C LYS A 140 -11.29 18.08 22.69
N ARG A 141 -10.03 18.24 22.27
CA ARG A 141 -9.53 17.71 20.98
C ARG A 141 -9.65 16.19 20.86
N TYR A 142 -9.56 15.46 21.96
CA TYR A 142 -9.77 14.02 22.00
C TYR A 142 -11.25 13.66 21.79
N TYR A 143 -12.18 14.39 22.40
CA TYR A 143 -13.61 14.21 22.19
C TYR A 143 -14.12 14.72 20.83
N ASP A 144 -13.40 15.65 20.21
CA ASP A 144 -13.64 16.12 18.83
C ASP A 144 -13.06 15.15 17.77
N ALA A 145 -12.29 14.12 18.17
CA ALA A 145 -11.62 13.22 17.24
C ALA A 145 -12.56 12.16 16.65
N GLY A 146 -13.23 12.49 15.53
CA GLY A 146 -14.16 11.63 14.78
C GLY A 146 -13.55 10.80 13.64
N GLY A 147 -12.22 10.62 13.64
CA GLY A 147 -11.49 9.96 12.56
C GLY A 147 -11.72 8.44 12.46
N ASN A 148 -11.31 7.86 11.34
CA ASN A 148 -11.34 6.41 11.03
C ASN A 148 -10.30 5.57 11.77
N GLY A 149 -9.41 6.19 12.55
CA GLY A 149 -8.29 5.54 13.23
C GLY A 149 -8.66 4.31 14.07
N VAL A 150 -9.89 4.25 14.59
CA VAL A 150 -10.42 3.06 15.29
C VAL A 150 -10.87 2.00 14.28
N ALA A 151 -11.73 2.36 13.32
CA ALA A 151 -12.30 1.43 12.36
C ALA A 151 -11.24 0.71 11.51
N MET A 152 -10.13 1.38 11.20
CA MET A 152 -9.05 0.78 10.40
C MET A 152 -8.31 -0.36 11.13
N ARG A 153 -8.36 -0.43 12.47
CA ARG A 153 -7.56 -1.37 13.25
C ARG A 153 -8.32 -2.46 14.01
N VAL A 154 -9.66 -2.43 14.04
CA VAL A 154 -10.49 -3.33 14.88
C VAL A 154 -10.57 -4.78 14.42
N LEU A 155 -10.09 -5.11 13.22
CA LEU A 155 -10.13 -6.46 12.64
C LEU A 155 -9.69 -7.58 13.63
N PRO A 156 -8.59 -7.44 14.40
CA PRO A 156 -8.14 -8.46 15.34
C PRO A 156 -9.17 -8.83 16.43
N HIS A 157 -10.05 -7.90 16.86
CA HIS A 157 -11.11 -8.22 17.81
C HIS A 157 -12.09 -9.24 17.24
N VAL A 158 -12.45 -9.09 15.96
CA VAL A 158 -13.36 -10.02 15.27
C VAL A 158 -12.69 -11.38 15.07
N LEU A 159 -11.40 -11.42 14.69
CA LEU A 159 -10.71 -12.70 14.52
C LEU A 159 -10.55 -13.46 15.84
N ARG A 160 -10.31 -12.74 16.94
CA ARG A 160 -10.14 -13.32 18.27
C ARG A 160 -11.45 -13.76 18.90
N LEU A 161 -12.51 -12.98 18.73
CA LEU A 161 -13.77 -13.14 19.45
C LEU A 161 -14.95 -13.50 18.53
N GLY A 162 -14.69 -13.81 17.26
CA GLY A 162 -15.73 -13.99 16.22
C GLY A 162 -16.77 -15.07 16.53
N GLU A 163 -16.44 -16.02 17.40
CA GLU A 163 -17.39 -17.04 17.89
C GLU A 163 -18.38 -16.50 18.92
N LYS A 164 -18.06 -15.39 19.58
CA LYS A 164 -18.91 -14.75 20.60
C LYS A 164 -20.01 -13.90 19.94
N GLU A 165 -21.05 -13.64 20.72
CA GLU A 165 -22.10 -12.68 20.39
C GLU A 165 -21.52 -11.27 20.21
N PHE A 166 -22.05 -10.54 19.23
CA PHE A 166 -21.54 -9.22 18.87
C PHE A 166 -21.41 -8.23 20.05
N PRO A 167 -22.36 -8.14 21.01
CA PRO A 167 -22.22 -7.22 22.14
C PRO A 167 -20.95 -7.40 22.98
N LYS A 168 -20.44 -8.64 23.08
CA LYS A 168 -19.17 -8.90 23.79
C LYS A 168 -17.96 -8.35 23.03
N ILE A 169 -17.99 -8.45 21.70
CA ILE A 169 -16.95 -7.93 20.81
C ILE A 169 -17.04 -6.39 20.80
N ALA A 170 -18.25 -5.84 20.73
CA ALA A 170 -18.52 -4.41 20.74
C ALA A 170 -17.95 -3.71 21.98
N THR A 171 -18.03 -4.34 23.16
CA THR A 171 -17.38 -3.81 24.38
C THR A 171 -15.87 -3.68 24.20
N ASN A 172 -15.18 -4.70 23.67
CA ASN A 172 -13.73 -4.64 23.46
C ASN A 172 -13.35 -3.60 22.38
N ILE A 173 -14.12 -3.53 21.29
CA ILE A 173 -13.93 -2.53 20.23
C ILE A 173 -14.12 -1.11 20.78
N PHE A 174 -15.11 -0.91 21.65
CA PHE A 174 -15.33 0.39 22.26
C PHE A 174 -14.18 0.78 23.19
N LEU A 175 -13.66 -0.17 23.98
CA LEU A 175 -12.46 0.05 24.79
C LEU A 175 -11.28 0.44 23.90
N ASP A 176 -10.94 -0.37 22.90
CA ASP A 176 -9.90 -0.04 21.91
C ASP A 176 -10.11 1.37 21.33
N GLY A 177 -11.34 1.69 20.91
CA GLY A 177 -11.67 2.99 20.36
C GLY A 177 -11.32 4.14 21.29
N ILE A 178 -11.80 4.09 22.54
CA ILE A 178 -11.56 5.16 23.52
C ILE A 178 -10.08 5.32 23.86
N ALA A 179 -9.23 4.32 23.65
CA ALA A 179 -7.78 4.49 23.82
C ALA A 179 -7.20 5.62 22.94
N THR A 180 -7.90 6.02 21.88
CA THR A 180 -7.41 7.03 20.91
C THR A 180 -8.44 8.09 20.49
N HIS A 181 -9.74 7.76 20.46
CA HIS A 181 -10.79 8.63 19.93
C HIS A 181 -12.00 8.66 20.88
N GLY A 182 -12.47 9.85 21.24
CA GLY A 182 -13.66 10.02 22.09
C GLY A 182 -14.96 10.30 21.34
N HIS A 183 -14.89 10.66 20.05
CA HIS A 183 -16.05 11.13 19.29
C HIS A 183 -16.93 9.96 18.78
N PRO A 184 -18.27 10.06 18.85
CA PRO A 184 -19.18 9.01 18.39
C PRO A 184 -18.96 8.54 16.95
N ARG A 185 -18.69 9.43 15.98
CA ARG A 185 -18.36 9.04 14.60
C ARG A 185 -17.22 8.01 14.48
N ALA A 186 -16.18 8.14 15.30
CA ALA A 186 -15.06 7.18 15.28
C ALA A 186 -15.49 5.82 15.82
N LEU A 187 -16.21 5.83 16.95
CA LEU A 187 -16.63 4.62 17.67
C LEU A 187 -17.76 3.87 16.93
N LEU A 188 -18.78 4.57 16.45
CA LEU A 188 -19.88 3.97 15.68
C LEU A 188 -19.40 3.46 14.32
N GLY A 189 -18.51 4.19 13.63
CA GLY A 189 -17.88 3.69 12.40
C GLY A 189 -17.16 2.37 12.64
N ALA A 190 -16.40 2.28 13.74
CA ALA A 190 -15.71 1.05 14.12
C ALA A 190 -16.68 -0.10 14.48
N LEU A 191 -17.76 0.18 15.19
CA LEU A 191 -18.79 -0.81 15.52
C LEU A 191 -19.52 -1.32 14.28
N ALA A 192 -19.94 -0.42 13.37
CA ALA A 192 -20.59 -0.80 12.12
C ALA A 192 -19.67 -1.65 11.23
N TYR A 193 -18.42 -1.21 11.02
CA TYR A 193 -17.44 -1.99 10.25
C TYR A 193 -17.16 -3.36 10.89
N SER A 194 -17.02 -3.41 12.21
CA SER A 194 -16.80 -4.67 12.94
C SER A 194 -17.99 -5.61 12.87
N PHE A 195 -19.23 -5.08 12.82
CA PHE A 195 -20.42 -5.89 12.65
C PHE A 195 -20.44 -6.58 11.28
N ALA A 196 -20.08 -5.85 10.22
CA ALA A 196 -19.92 -6.41 8.89
C ALA A 196 -18.82 -7.49 8.86
N LEU A 197 -17.66 -7.22 9.49
CA LEU A 197 -16.58 -8.21 9.64
C LEU A 197 -17.05 -9.47 10.39
N TRP A 198 -17.79 -9.29 11.50
CA TRP A 198 -18.28 -10.37 12.34
C TRP A 198 -19.27 -11.26 11.59
N GLY A 199 -20.22 -10.66 10.87
CA GLY A 199 -21.14 -11.39 10.00
C GLY A 199 -20.41 -12.15 8.89
N ALA A 200 -19.49 -11.48 8.18
CA ALA A 200 -18.70 -12.09 7.10
C ALA A 200 -17.83 -13.25 7.60
N PHE A 201 -17.17 -13.10 8.75
CA PHE A 201 -16.30 -14.11 9.32
C PHE A 201 -17.05 -15.41 9.66
N ARG A 202 -18.25 -15.29 10.23
CA ARG A 202 -19.09 -16.43 10.66
C ARG A 202 -19.86 -17.12 9.53
N LYS A 203 -19.98 -16.48 8.37
CA LYS A 203 -20.81 -17.00 7.27
C LYS A 203 -20.10 -18.12 6.51
N ASP A 204 -20.65 -19.34 6.50
CA ASP A 204 -20.03 -20.45 5.76
C ASP A 204 -20.40 -20.47 4.26
N SER A 205 -21.41 -19.69 3.85
CA SER A 205 -21.84 -19.56 2.46
C SER A 205 -21.22 -18.34 1.76
N LYS A 206 -21.27 -18.35 0.42
CA LYS A 206 -20.91 -17.18 -0.39
C LYS A 206 -21.77 -15.98 0.01
N LEU A 207 -21.16 -14.81 0.08
CA LEU A 207 -21.86 -13.56 0.32
C LEU A 207 -22.68 -13.18 -0.93
N ALA A 208 -23.96 -12.88 -0.75
CA ALA A 208 -24.79 -12.34 -1.81
C ALA A 208 -24.42 -10.88 -2.11
N TYR A 209 -24.66 -10.46 -3.34
CA TYR A 209 -24.41 -9.08 -3.76
C TYR A 209 -25.23 -8.11 -2.90
N GLY A 210 -24.56 -7.15 -2.26
CA GLY A 210 -25.20 -6.15 -1.40
C GLY A 210 -25.52 -6.63 0.03
N GLU A 211 -25.29 -7.90 0.37
CA GLU A 211 -25.73 -8.50 1.63
C GLU A 211 -25.22 -7.79 2.90
N LEU A 212 -23.96 -7.33 2.94
CA LEU A 212 -23.42 -6.67 4.13
C LEU A 212 -24.14 -5.35 4.45
N VAL A 213 -24.61 -4.64 3.42
CA VAL A 213 -25.35 -3.39 3.59
C VAL A 213 -26.72 -3.68 4.19
N GLU A 214 -27.42 -4.70 3.67
CA GLU A 214 -28.72 -5.12 4.20
C GLU A 214 -28.62 -5.62 5.65
N GLU A 215 -27.58 -6.41 5.97
CA GLU A 215 -27.37 -6.89 7.34
C GLU A 215 -27.11 -5.75 8.33
N LEU A 216 -26.37 -4.70 7.94
CA LEU A 216 -26.19 -3.52 8.78
C LEU A 216 -27.49 -2.74 8.98
N ILE A 217 -28.27 -2.52 7.92
CA ILE A 217 -29.57 -1.83 8.01
C ILE A 217 -30.51 -2.59 8.95
N LYS A 218 -30.62 -3.92 8.77
CA LYS A 218 -31.52 -4.78 9.54
C LYS A 218 -31.16 -4.85 11.02
N ASN A 219 -29.87 -4.82 11.34
CA ASN A 219 -29.37 -5.03 12.70
C ASN A 219 -28.86 -3.73 13.35
N VAL A 220 -29.38 -2.58 12.93
CA VAL A 220 -28.97 -1.25 13.41
C VAL A 220 -28.91 -1.17 14.93
N ASP A 221 -29.93 -1.64 15.63
CA ASP A 221 -30.00 -1.53 17.09
C ASP A 221 -28.97 -2.41 17.81
N LEU A 222 -28.49 -3.47 17.16
CA LEU A 222 -27.47 -4.36 17.74
C LEU A 222 -26.08 -3.73 17.68
N TRP A 223 -25.67 -3.22 16.51
CA TRP A 223 -24.33 -2.66 16.35
C TRP A 223 -24.22 -1.20 16.82
N SER A 224 -25.32 -0.44 16.81
CA SER A 224 -25.32 0.94 17.27
C SER A 224 -25.54 1.08 18.77
N ALA A 225 -25.77 -0.01 19.50
CA ALA A 225 -25.95 0.03 20.95
C ALA A 225 -24.66 0.52 21.62
N LEU A 226 -24.78 1.51 22.50
CA LEU A 226 -23.66 1.93 23.34
C LEU A 226 -23.30 0.76 24.29
N PRO A 227 -22.08 0.22 24.25
CA PRO A 227 -21.74 -0.95 25.06
C PRO A 227 -21.88 -0.71 26.56
N ALA A 228 -22.29 -1.75 27.28
CA ALA A 228 -22.61 -1.65 28.71
C ALA A 228 -21.37 -1.38 29.59
N ALA A 229 -21.63 -0.78 30.76
CA ALA A 229 -20.66 -0.17 31.66
C ALA A 229 -19.59 -1.04 32.37
N PRO A 230 -19.62 -2.40 32.46
CA PRO A 230 -18.64 -3.09 33.30
C PRO A 230 -17.17 -2.89 32.88
N GLY A 231 -16.91 -2.54 31.62
CA GLY A 231 -15.56 -2.29 31.11
C GLY A 231 -15.20 -0.82 30.88
N ILE A 232 -16.18 0.09 30.76
CA ILE A 232 -15.92 1.48 30.38
C ILE A 232 -15.54 2.29 31.62
N PRO A 233 -14.38 2.99 31.64
CA PRO A 233 -13.98 3.82 32.77
C PRO A 233 -15.07 4.86 33.12
N PRO A 234 -15.59 4.89 34.36
CA PRO A 234 -16.63 5.85 34.75
C PRO A 234 -16.22 7.31 34.53
N GLU A 235 -14.93 7.59 34.73
CA GLU A 235 -14.32 8.89 34.47
C GLU A 235 -14.48 9.32 33.01
N TRP A 236 -14.24 8.42 32.05
CA TRP A 236 -14.41 8.71 30.62
C TRP A 236 -15.82 9.20 30.34
N ARG A 237 -16.83 8.49 30.83
CA ARG A 237 -18.24 8.85 30.61
C ARG A 237 -18.58 10.21 31.22
N SER A 238 -18.08 10.48 32.42
CA SER A 238 -18.27 11.77 33.09
C SER A 238 -17.62 12.93 32.32
N GLN A 239 -16.46 12.70 31.70
CA GLN A 239 -15.74 13.70 30.92
C GLN A 239 -16.36 13.90 29.54
N ALA A 240 -16.91 12.84 28.95
CA ALA A 240 -17.64 12.90 27.69
C ALA A 240 -18.85 13.82 27.81
N GLU A 241 -19.66 13.68 28.87
CA GLU A 241 -20.84 14.55 29.10
C GLU A 241 -20.48 16.00 29.46
N LYS A 242 -19.30 16.23 30.05
CA LYS A 242 -18.79 17.59 30.31
C LYS A 242 -18.26 18.26 29.05
N SER A 243 -17.55 17.50 28.22
CA SER A 243 -16.83 18.03 27.05
C SER A 243 -17.73 18.20 25.83
N LEU A 244 -18.75 17.36 25.70
CA LEU A 244 -19.71 17.37 24.60
C LEU A 244 -21.09 17.72 25.16
N GLN A 245 -21.80 18.68 24.55
CA GLN A 245 -23.14 19.13 24.98
C GLN A 245 -24.22 18.07 24.69
N GLY A 246 -24.15 16.94 25.41
CA GLY A 246 -25.02 15.78 25.25
C GLY A 246 -24.37 14.70 24.37
N TYR A 247 -23.62 13.79 24.99
CA TYR A 247 -22.92 12.72 24.26
C TYR A 247 -23.87 11.82 23.48
N MET A 248 -24.99 11.44 24.10
CA MET A 248 -26.01 10.59 23.46
C MET A 248 -26.66 11.25 22.24
N LYS A 249 -26.81 12.58 22.23
CA LYS A 249 -27.36 13.27 21.04
C LYS A 249 -26.40 13.18 19.85
N LEU A 250 -25.10 13.33 20.10
CA LEU A 250 -24.06 13.12 19.09
C LEU A 250 -23.98 11.66 18.64
N TRP A 251 -24.20 10.71 19.55
CA TRP A 251 -24.30 9.29 19.22
C TRP A 251 -25.45 9.00 18.26
N GLU A 252 -26.66 9.47 18.57
CA GLU A 252 -27.82 9.30 17.69
C GLU A 252 -27.66 10.03 16.35
N SER A 253 -27.01 11.21 16.34
CA SER A 253 -26.70 11.91 15.09
C SER A 253 -25.71 11.13 14.22
N ALA A 254 -24.70 10.52 14.81
CA ALA A 254 -23.76 9.68 14.07
C ALA A 254 -24.41 8.36 13.61
N LYS A 255 -25.32 7.78 14.39
CA LYS A 255 -26.15 6.63 13.99
C LYS A 255 -27.00 6.98 12.76
N ALA A 256 -27.68 8.12 12.78
CA ALA A 256 -28.49 8.59 11.65
C ALA A 256 -27.64 8.83 10.39
N GLU A 257 -26.45 9.42 10.54
CA GLU A 257 -25.48 9.61 9.44
C GLU A 257 -25.07 8.26 8.81
N VAL A 258 -24.76 7.25 9.63
CA VAL A 258 -24.44 5.90 9.11
C VAL A 258 -25.64 5.28 8.37
N MET A 259 -26.86 5.44 8.89
CA MET A 259 -28.05 4.91 8.23
C MET A 259 -28.33 5.61 6.90
N GLU A 260 -28.16 6.93 6.81
CA GLU A 260 -28.27 7.66 5.54
C GLU A 260 -27.28 7.13 4.49
N TYR A 261 -26.03 6.89 4.89
CA TYR A 261 -25.01 6.30 4.01
C TYR A 261 -25.37 4.87 3.57
N LEU A 262 -25.85 4.03 4.48
CA LEU A 262 -26.30 2.67 4.14
C LEU A 262 -27.47 2.68 3.16
N GLU A 263 -28.40 3.61 3.31
CA GLU A 263 -29.54 3.80 2.39
C GLU A 263 -29.08 4.21 0.98
N VAL A 264 -28.10 5.11 0.90
CA VAL A 264 -27.43 5.44 -0.37
C VAL A 264 -26.83 4.18 -0.99
N CYS A 265 -26.08 3.39 -0.22
CA CYS A 265 -25.47 2.15 -0.71
C CYS A 265 -26.52 1.17 -1.23
N ARG A 266 -27.61 0.94 -0.48
CA ARG A 266 -28.72 0.07 -0.90
C ARG A 266 -29.34 0.52 -2.21
N ALA A 267 -29.64 1.82 -2.32
CA ALA A 267 -30.22 2.39 -3.51
C ALA A 267 -29.30 2.23 -4.73
N GLU A 268 -28.00 2.43 -4.59
CA GLU A 268 -27.03 2.28 -5.68
C GLU A 268 -26.77 0.80 -6.04
N LEU A 269 -26.69 -0.08 -5.06
CA LEU A 269 -26.56 -1.53 -5.29
C LEU A 269 -27.74 -2.08 -6.09
N SER A 270 -28.96 -1.62 -5.83
CA SER A 270 -30.16 -2.06 -6.57
C SER A 270 -30.12 -1.75 -8.07
N LYS A 271 -29.26 -0.83 -8.52
CA LYS A 271 -29.03 -0.52 -9.93
C LYS A 271 -28.08 -1.51 -10.62
N GLY A 272 -27.46 -2.43 -9.87
CA GLY A 272 -26.57 -3.46 -10.39
C GLY A 272 -25.35 -2.90 -11.15
N ALA A 273 -25.20 -3.34 -12.40
CA ALA A 273 -24.06 -2.98 -13.25
C ALA A 273 -24.02 -1.50 -13.66
N LEU A 274 -25.13 -0.76 -13.53
CA LEU A 274 -25.20 0.68 -13.87
C LEU A 274 -24.60 1.58 -12.78
N SER A 275 -24.37 1.05 -11.57
CA SER A 275 -23.71 1.81 -10.49
C SER A 275 -22.23 1.99 -10.78
N LEU A 276 -21.71 3.20 -10.56
CA LEU A 276 -20.29 3.54 -10.65
C LEU A 276 -19.75 3.80 -9.25
N ASP A 277 -18.67 3.13 -8.86
CA ASP A 277 -18.16 3.18 -7.48
C ASP A 277 -17.79 4.60 -7.07
N ASP A 278 -17.12 5.37 -7.95
CA ASP A 278 -16.74 6.76 -7.68
C ASP A 278 -17.94 7.66 -7.35
N ASP A 279 -19.08 7.45 -8.02
CA ASP A 279 -20.30 8.22 -7.77
C ASP A 279 -20.89 7.89 -6.39
N VAL A 280 -20.84 6.62 -5.99
CA VAL A 280 -21.28 6.19 -4.66
C VAL A 280 -20.34 6.75 -3.60
N LEU A 281 -19.02 6.59 -3.76
CA LEU A 281 -18.01 7.12 -2.83
C LEU A 281 -18.13 8.64 -2.66
N LYS A 282 -18.48 9.36 -3.74
CA LYS A 282 -18.79 10.80 -3.67
C LYS A 282 -20.03 11.11 -2.84
N LYS A 283 -21.11 10.35 -3.00
CA LYS A 283 -22.33 10.50 -2.17
C LYS A 283 -22.05 10.20 -0.70
N LEU A 284 -21.19 9.22 -0.42
CA LEU A 284 -20.69 8.87 0.91
C LEU A 284 -19.66 9.84 1.48
N GLN A 285 -19.41 10.97 0.81
CA GLN A 285 -18.48 12.02 1.26
C GLN A 285 -17.00 11.61 1.30
N CYS A 286 -16.60 10.54 0.62
CA CYS A 286 -15.20 10.06 0.62
C CYS A 286 -14.22 11.09 0.05
N PHE A 287 -14.66 11.97 -0.85
CA PHE A 287 -13.83 13.03 -1.46
C PHE A 287 -13.98 14.40 -0.77
N ASN A 288 -14.72 14.48 0.33
CA ASN A 288 -14.93 15.71 1.07
C ASN A 288 -13.71 15.99 1.98
N ARG A 289 -12.96 17.05 1.71
CA ARG A 289 -11.70 17.37 2.43
C ARG A 289 -11.86 17.56 3.94
N THR A 290 -13.08 17.83 4.42
CA THR A 290 -13.35 18.08 5.84
C THR A 290 -13.72 16.79 6.60
N ILE A 291 -14.39 15.84 5.92
CA ILE A 291 -14.99 14.65 6.57
C ILE A 291 -14.57 13.31 5.96
N SER A 292 -13.77 13.30 4.90
CA SER A 292 -13.26 12.08 4.23
C SER A 292 -12.56 11.11 5.17
N GLY A 293 -11.85 11.63 6.18
CA GLY A 293 -11.20 10.82 7.21
C GLY A 293 -12.11 10.41 8.37
N ALA A 294 -13.43 10.64 8.31
CA ALA A 294 -14.35 10.28 9.38
C ALA A 294 -14.57 8.76 9.45
N GLY A 295 -14.71 8.23 10.67
CA GLY A 295 -14.90 6.79 10.87
C GLY A 295 -16.16 6.22 10.22
N THR A 296 -17.26 6.97 10.23
CA THR A 296 -18.53 6.57 9.59
C THR A 296 -18.40 6.49 8.07
N VAL A 297 -17.70 7.45 7.45
CA VAL A 297 -17.45 7.49 5.99
C VAL A 297 -16.60 6.31 5.55
N ALA A 298 -15.43 6.11 6.18
CA ALA A 298 -14.53 5.01 5.81
C ALA A 298 -15.17 3.63 6.04
N ALA A 299 -15.92 3.45 7.13
CA ALA A 299 -16.64 2.21 7.42
C ALA A 299 -17.64 1.86 6.33
N ILE A 300 -18.55 2.78 5.99
CA ILE A 300 -19.62 2.47 5.04
C ILE A 300 -19.11 2.39 3.60
N ALA A 301 -18.11 3.20 3.22
CA ALA A 301 -17.43 3.05 1.93
C ALA A 301 -16.84 1.65 1.75
N SER A 302 -16.15 1.14 2.77
CA SER A 302 -15.51 -0.17 2.74
C SER A 302 -16.53 -1.31 2.71
N VAL A 303 -17.61 -1.18 3.48
CA VAL A 303 -18.75 -2.12 3.44
C VAL A 303 -19.36 -2.16 2.05
N TYR A 304 -19.64 -1.01 1.44
CA TYR A 304 -20.21 -0.94 0.09
C TYR A 304 -19.31 -1.64 -0.93
N LEU A 305 -18.01 -1.30 -0.96
CA LEU A 305 -17.07 -1.87 -1.91
C LEU A 305 -16.92 -3.39 -1.73
N ALA A 306 -16.79 -3.86 -0.49
CA ALA A 306 -16.69 -5.29 -0.22
C ALA A 306 -18.00 -6.04 -0.58
N SER A 307 -19.15 -5.43 -0.30
CA SER A 307 -20.47 -6.02 -0.58
C SER A 307 -20.77 -6.10 -2.08
N ARG A 308 -20.27 -5.14 -2.86
CA ARG A 308 -20.39 -5.10 -4.32
C ARG A 308 -19.42 -6.04 -5.02
N HIS A 309 -18.17 -6.09 -4.54
CA HIS A 309 -17.05 -6.79 -5.19
C HIS A 309 -16.71 -8.13 -4.52
N ALA A 310 -17.63 -8.71 -3.75
CA ALA A 310 -17.42 -9.97 -3.07
C ALA A 310 -16.99 -11.11 -4.02
N ALA A 311 -17.47 -11.11 -5.27
CA ALA A 311 -17.11 -12.08 -6.30
C ALA A 311 -15.80 -11.76 -7.05
N ASP A 312 -15.27 -10.54 -6.91
CA ASP A 312 -14.04 -10.07 -7.56
C ASP A 312 -13.21 -9.21 -6.58
N PRO A 313 -12.61 -9.84 -5.56
CA PRO A 313 -12.03 -9.12 -4.44
C PRO A 313 -10.82 -8.25 -4.83
N ILE A 314 -10.04 -8.67 -5.83
CA ILE A 314 -8.90 -7.85 -6.33
C ILE A 314 -9.40 -6.52 -6.87
N ASN A 315 -10.44 -6.51 -7.70
CA ASN A 315 -10.99 -5.28 -8.25
C ASN A 315 -11.65 -4.40 -7.17
N GLY A 316 -12.29 -5.01 -6.16
CA GLY A 316 -12.80 -4.25 -5.01
C GLY A 316 -11.73 -3.45 -4.27
N VAL A 317 -10.59 -4.09 -3.99
CA VAL A 317 -9.44 -3.42 -3.33
C VAL A 317 -8.79 -2.39 -4.26
N VAL A 318 -8.63 -2.71 -5.55
CA VAL A 318 -8.07 -1.77 -6.53
C VAL A 318 -8.94 -0.53 -6.66
N ASN A 319 -10.27 -0.67 -6.77
CA ASN A 319 -11.17 0.49 -6.86
C ASN A 319 -11.07 1.37 -5.60
N ALA A 320 -10.96 0.76 -4.41
CA ALA A 320 -10.72 1.49 -3.17
C ALA A 320 -9.38 2.24 -3.18
N ALA A 321 -8.30 1.54 -3.55
CA ALA A 321 -6.93 2.07 -3.51
C ALA A 321 -6.70 3.19 -4.53
N PHE A 322 -7.47 3.21 -5.63
CA PHE A 322 -7.35 4.19 -6.71
C PHE A 322 -8.46 5.25 -6.70
N ALA A 323 -9.28 5.34 -5.64
CA ALA A 323 -10.21 6.43 -5.40
C ALA A 323 -9.47 7.74 -5.00
N ILE A 324 -8.61 8.24 -5.89
CA ILE A 324 -7.67 9.34 -5.60
C ILE A 324 -8.41 10.57 -5.06
N GLY A 325 -7.97 11.04 -3.89
CA GLY A 325 -8.56 12.18 -3.21
C GLY A 325 -9.48 11.81 -2.05
N SER A 326 -9.74 10.51 -1.84
CA SER A 326 -10.25 9.97 -0.58
C SER A 326 -9.12 9.47 0.31
N ASP A 327 -9.49 8.92 1.47
CA ASP A 327 -8.60 8.20 2.38
C ASP A 327 -8.34 6.78 1.84
N THR A 328 -7.51 6.68 0.78
CA THR A 328 -7.43 5.47 -0.07
C THR A 328 -6.77 4.27 0.59
N ASP A 329 -5.73 4.45 1.39
CA ASP A 329 -5.15 3.37 2.22
C ASP A 329 -6.18 2.83 3.19
N THR A 330 -6.85 3.70 3.95
CA THR A 330 -7.81 3.25 4.96
C THR A 330 -8.99 2.50 4.35
N ILE A 331 -9.61 3.07 3.31
CA ILE A 331 -10.76 2.43 2.66
C ILE A 331 -10.34 1.13 1.97
N ALA A 332 -9.16 1.08 1.34
CA ALA A 332 -8.67 -0.14 0.71
C ALA A 332 -8.31 -1.23 1.72
N SER A 333 -7.65 -0.87 2.82
CA SER A 333 -7.33 -1.77 3.93
C SER A 333 -8.60 -2.40 4.51
N MET A 334 -9.58 -1.56 4.85
CA MET A 334 -10.84 -2.04 5.40
C MET A 334 -11.64 -2.89 4.39
N THR A 335 -11.65 -2.50 3.12
CA THR A 335 -12.28 -3.28 2.04
C THR A 335 -11.61 -4.65 1.88
N GLY A 336 -10.28 -4.69 1.84
CA GLY A 336 -9.50 -5.92 1.75
C GLY A 336 -9.68 -6.83 2.95
N GLY A 337 -9.79 -6.27 4.15
CA GLY A 337 -10.12 -7.00 5.39
C GLY A 337 -11.46 -7.72 5.31
N LEU A 338 -12.51 -7.02 4.87
CA LEU A 338 -13.84 -7.63 4.66
C LEU A 338 -13.81 -8.71 3.56
N LEU A 339 -13.20 -8.41 2.41
CA LEU A 339 -13.09 -9.36 1.30
C LEU A 339 -12.32 -10.63 1.67
N GLY A 340 -11.31 -10.50 2.53
CA GLY A 340 -10.61 -11.62 3.13
C GLY A 340 -11.47 -12.46 4.08
N CYS A 341 -12.28 -11.82 4.94
CA CYS A 341 -13.26 -12.51 5.77
C CYS A 341 -14.33 -13.26 4.94
N ILE A 342 -14.65 -12.77 3.74
CA ILE A 342 -15.62 -13.38 2.83
C ILE A 342 -15.00 -14.55 2.06
N ASN A 343 -13.86 -14.31 1.40
CA ASN A 343 -13.31 -15.20 0.37
C ASN A 343 -12.16 -16.08 0.85
N GLY A 344 -11.71 -15.95 2.10
CA GLY A 344 -10.49 -16.62 2.55
C GLY A 344 -9.23 -15.99 1.96
N SER A 345 -8.14 -16.75 1.94
CA SER A 345 -6.81 -16.29 1.54
C SER A 345 -6.48 -16.49 0.05
N ASP A 346 -7.20 -17.34 -0.66
CA ASP A 346 -6.76 -17.87 -1.97
C ASP A 346 -6.67 -16.80 -3.06
N TRP A 347 -7.57 -15.81 -3.01
CA TRP A 347 -7.60 -14.69 -3.97
C TRP A 347 -6.36 -13.78 -3.90
N LEU A 348 -5.58 -13.86 -2.81
CA LEU A 348 -4.34 -13.09 -2.63
C LEU A 348 -3.10 -13.79 -3.19
N SER A 349 -3.22 -15.01 -3.72
CA SER A 349 -2.08 -15.83 -4.17
C SER A 349 -1.16 -15.14 -5.16
N SER A 350 -1.68 -14.26 -6.02
CA SER A 350 -0.92 -13.50 -7.01
C SER A 350 -0.17 -12.28 -6.46
N VAL A 351 -0.59 -11.75 -5.30
CA VAL A 351 -0.08 -10.48 -4.73
C VAL A 351 0.64 -10.66 -3.40
N LYS A 352 0.35 -11.75 -2.66
CA LYS A 352 0.83 -12.02 -1.31
C LYS A 352 2.34 -11.86 -1.15
N GLN A 353 3.14 -12.31 -2.12
CA GLN A 353 4.61 -12.25 -2.04
C GLN A 353 5.16 -10.82 -2.02
N GLY A 354 4.40 -9.85 -2.54
CA GLY A 354 4.79 -8.45 -2.51
C GLY A 354 4.39 -7.72 -1.22
N ILE A 355 3.52 -8.28 -0.37
CA ILE A 355 3.08 -7.62 0.86
C ILE A 355 4.21 -7.69 1.90
N GLN A 356 4.56 -6.55 2.50
CA GLN A 356 5.51 -6.51 3.61
C GLN A 356 5.05 -7.44 4.75
N ASP A 357 5.99 -8.21 5.29
CA ASP A 357 5.77 -9.09 6.44
C ASP A 357 4.68 -10.15 6.25
N ALA A 358 4.34 -10.53 5.00
CA ALA A 358 3.24 -11.47 4.71
C ALA A 358 3.26 -12.72 5.60
N ALA A 359 4.41 -13.40 5.73
CA ALA A 359 4.53 -14.60 6.57
C ALA A 359 4.28 -14.33 8.08
N TYR A 360 4.71 -13.17 8.58
CA TYR A 360 4.45 -12.74 9.95
C TYR A 360 2.97 -12.40 10.17
N ILE A 361 2.34 -11.74 9.20
CA ILE A 361 0.91 -11.42 9.22
C ILE A 361 0.08 -12.70 9.26
N GLU A 362 0.41 -13.70 8.42
CA GLU A 362 -0.25 -15.01 8.42
C GLU A 362 -0.13 -15.72 9.76
N LYS A 363 1.07 -15.73 10.35
CA LYS A 363 1.32 -16.32 11.65
C LYS A 363 0.48 -15.65 12.75
N ASN A 364 0.37 -14.32 12.74
CA ASN A 364 -0.46 -13.60 13.70
C ASN A 364 -1.95 -13.90 13.51
N ALA A 365 -2.43 -13.90 12.27
CA ALA A 365 -3.81 -14.26 11.95
C ALA A 365 -4.15 -15.67 12.46
N PHE A 366 -3.28 -16.64 12.20
CA PHE A 366 -3.42 -18.01 12.68
C PHE A 366 -3.48 -18.07 14.22
N ARG A 367 -2.59 -17.37 14.93
CA ARG A 367 -2.57 -17.35 16.40
C ARG A 367 -3.84 -16.71 16.97
N LEU A 368 -4.31 -15.61 16.38
CA LEU A 368 -5.53 -14.92 16.82
C LEU A 368 -6.76 -15.80 16.68
N VAL A 369 -6.98 -16.39 15.49
CA VAL A 369 -8.13 -17.24 15.21
C VAL A 369 -8.15 -18.47 16.12
N ASN A 370 -6.98 -19.06 16.40
CA ASN A 370 -6.86 -20.22 17.29
C ASN A 370 -6.90 -19.86 18.78
N GLY A 371 -7.15 -18.59 19.15
CA GLY A 371 -7.28 -18.21 20.54
C GLY A 371 -5.97 -18.29 21.34
N HIS A 372 -4.81 -18.26 20.68
CA HIS A 372 -3.50 -18.35 21.34
C HIS A 372 -3.28 -17.22 22.36
N ILE A 373 -2.68 -17.55 23.51
CA ILE A 373 -2.28 -16.60 24.56
C ILE A 373 -0.80 -16.82 24.85
N ASP A 374 -0.04 -15.73 24.97
CA ASP A 374 1.38 -15.78 25.29
C ASP A 374 1.63 -16.18 26.75
N ASP A 375 2.64 -17.04 26.98
CA ASP A 375 2.97 -17.60 28.31
C ASP A 375 3.43 -16.57 29.36
N LYS A 376 3.71 -15.32 28.95
CA LYS A 376 4.21 -14.24 29.81
C LYS A 376 3.40 -12.95 29.58
N PRO A 377 2.30 -12.72 30.32
CA PRO A 377 1.50 -11.51 30.19
C PRO A 377 2.13 -10.30 30.89
N THR A 378 3.34 -10.41 31.47
CA THR A 378 3.93 -9.32 32.25
C THR A 378 4.14 -8.08 31.37
N HIS A 379 3.52 -6.98 31.78
CA HIS A 379 3.63 -5.68 31.11
C HIS A 379 4.71 -4.85 31.80
N GLU A 380 5.57 -4.21 31.01
CA GLU A 380 6.42 -3.12 31.48
C GLU A 380 5.96 -1.85 30.79
N VAL A 381 5.61 -0.84 31.57
CA VAL A 381 5.08 0.42 31.03
C VAL A 381 6.16 1.14 30.23
N VAL A 382 5.89 1.39 28.95
CA VAL A 382 6.77 2.15 28.07
C VAL A 382 6.58 3.64 28.34
N LYS A 383 7.52 4.22 29.10
CA LYS A 383 7.54 5.65 29.43
C LYS A 383 8.38 6.43 28.42
N ARG A 384 8.05 7.71 28.23
CA ARG A 384 8.77 8.64 27.33
C ARG A 384 10.29 8.64 27.50
N SER A 385 10.79 8.70 28.74
CA SER A 385 12.23 8.73 29.02
C SER A 385 12.94 7.44 28.63
N LEU A 386 12.33 6.30 28.95
CA LEU A 386 12.85 4.97 28.60
C LEU A 386 12.87 4.77 27.09
N LEU A 387 11.78 5.18 26.41
CA LEU A 387 11.65 5.07 24.97
C LEU A 387 12.71 5.93 24.24
N LYS A 388 12.94 7.16 24.72
CA LYS A 388 14.00 8.02 24.19
C LYS A 388 15.39 7.39 24.34
N ASN A 389 15.73 6.90 25.54
CA ASN A 389 17.01 6.24 25.79
C ASN A 389 17.18 5.00 24.92
N TRP A 390 16.09 4.24 24.72
CA TRP A 390 16.09 3.08 23.84
C TRP A 390 16.39 3.45 22.38
N ILE A 391 15.74 4.48 21.83
CA ILE A 391 16.03 4.98 20.47
C ILE A 391 17.51 5.41 20.35
N ASP A 392 18.02 6.13 21.34
CA ASP A 392 19.40 6.58 21.37
C ASP A 392 20.39 5.41 21.26
N ASN A 393 20.11 4.31 21.98
CA ASN A 393 20.90 3.08 21.94
C ASN A 393 20.78 2.32 20.61
N VAL A 394 19.57 2.22 20.04
CA VAL A 394 19.33 1.51 18.77
C VAL A 394 20.05 2.20 17.61
N VAL A 395 20.08 3.53 17.60
CA VAL A 395 20.69 4.28 16.50
C VAL A 395 22.22 4.13 16.46
N ILE A 396 22.87 4.00 17.62
CA ILE A 396 24.33 3.78 17.69
C ILE A 396 24.73 2.31 17.56
N ALA A 397 23.77 1.38 17.68
CA ALA A 397 24.03 -0.04 17.63
C ALA A 397 24.78 -0.44 16.32
N PRO A 398 25.72 -1.40 16.38
CA PRO A 398 26.37 -1.93 15.19
C PRO A 398 25.36 -2.63 14.26
N ASP A 399 25.65 -2.68 12.97
CA ASP A 399 24.84 -3.47 12.04
C ASP A 399 24.82 -4.96 12.43
N SER A 400 23.68 -5.60 12.21
CA SER A 400 23.38 -6.99 12.59
C SER A 400 23.39 -7.29 14.10
N SER A 401 23.57 -6.29 14.96
CA SER A 401 23.47 -6.47 16.41
C SER A 401 22.02 -6.74 16.84
N GLU A 402 21.86 -7.53 17.90
CA GLU A 402 20.56 -7.83 18.50
C GLU A 402 20.22 -6.78 19.56
N VAL A 403 18.99 -6.28 19.50
CA VAL A 403 18.42 -5.35 20.49
C VAL A 403 17.09 -5.89 21.01
N SER A 404 16.80 -5.66 22.28
CA SER A 404 15.47 -5.90 22.85
C SER A 404 14.57 -4.70 22.54
N LEU A 405 13.39 -4.94 21.96
CA LEU A 405 12.37 -3.94 21.73
C LEU A 405 11.61 -3.59 23.03
N PRO A 406 10.90 -2.44 23.10
CA PRO A 406 10.07 -2.08 24.25
C PRO A 406 8.93 -3.07 24.53
N ASP A 407 8.46 -3.80 23.51
CA ASP A 407 7.50 -4.90 23.63
C ASP A 407 8.15 -6.25 23.99
N ARG A 408 9.46 -6.23 24.31
CA ARG A 408 10.33 -7.35 24.69
C ARG A 408 10.66 -8.36 23.60
N ARG A 409 10.22 -8.15 22.36
CA ARG A 409 10.71 -8.97 21.24
C ARG A 409 12.18 -8.64 20.97
N LYS A 410 12.92 -9.61 20.44
CA LYS A 410 14.28 -9.35 19.94
C LYS A 410 14.24 -8.91 18.49
N ALA A 411 15.14 -8.03 18.09
CA ALA A 411 15.29 -7.60 16.71
C ALA A 411 16.76 -7.41 16.32
N ARG A 412 17.08 -7.66 15.04
CA ARG A 412 18.37 -7.32 14.45
C ARG A 412 18.31 -5.95 13.80
N VAL A 413 19.32 -5.12 14.06
CA VAL A 413 19.43 -3.76 13.52
C VAL A 413 20.17 -3.76 12.18
N SER A 414 19.67 -2.97 11.22
CA SER A 414 20.35 -2.63 9.99
C SER A 414 20.30 -1.11 9.78
N ARG A 415 21.43 -0.50 9.47
CA ARG A 415 21.52 0.91 9.11
C ARG A 415 20.92 1.17 7.73
N GLY A 416 20.07 2.19 7.66
CA GLY A 416 19.65 2.80 6.40
C GLY A 416 20.56 3.97 6.02
N THR A 417 20.30 4.59 4.87
CA THR A 417 21.01 5.79 4.44
C THR A 417 20.54 6.99 5.27
N ASP A 418 21.43 7.54 6.10
CA ASP A 418 21.14 8.74 6.88
C ASP A 418 20.91 9.96 5.95
N TYR A 419 19.96 10.82 6.31
CA TYR A 419 19.66 12.05 5.58
C TYR A 419 20.17 13.27 6.34
N PHE A 420 20.85 14.19 5.65
CA PHE A 420 21.31 15.45 6.22
C PHE A 420 20.43 16.59 5.71
N GLY A 421 19.86 17.37 6.63
CA GLY A 421 19.02 18.50 6.28
C GLY A 421 19.78 19.53 5.45
N ARG A 422 19.13 20.17 4.47
CA ARG A 422 19.76 21.14 3.56
C ARG A 422 20.51 22.28 4.26
N SER A 423 20.07 22.67 5.46
CA SER A 423 20.71 23.71 6.26
C SER A 423 21.93 23.23 7.06
N GLY A 424 22.20 21.92 7.08
CA GLY A 424 23.20 21.27 7.93
C GLY A 424 22.85 21.26 9.43
N LYS A 425 21.66 21.77 9.82
CA LYS A 425 21.26 21.95 11.23
C LYS A 425 20.60 20.73 11.88
N PHE A 426 20.29 19.71 11.08
CA PHE A 426 19.75 18.44 11.55
C PHE A 426 20.17 17.30 10.64
N LYS A 427 20.19 16.08 11.19
CA LYS A 427 20.30 14.83 10.44
C LYS A 427 19.15 13.89 10.85
N VAL A 428 18.81 12.96 9.99
CA VAL A 428 17.81 11.93 10.19
C VAL A 428 18.51 10.59 10.01
N GLU A 429 18.52 9.80 11.07
CA GLU A 429 19.18 8.50 11.10
C GLU A 429 18.14 7.40 10.94
N PHE A 430 18.20 6.66 9.84
CA PHE A 430 17.23 5.61 9.53
C PHE A 430 17.74 4.25 9.98
N ARG A 431 16.91 3.49 10.68
CA ARG A 431 17.20 2.13 11.12
C ARG A 431 16.07 1.21 10.70
N ARG A 432 16.43 0.04 10.19
CA ARG A 432 15.52 -1.06 9.91
C ARG A 432 15.75 -2.14 10.96
N LEU A 433 14.69 -2.53 11.65
CA LEU A 433 14.70 -3.59 12.65
C LEU A 433 13.97 -4.79 12.05
N THR A 434 14.59 -5.97 12.09
CA THR A 434 13.93 -7.24 11.73
C THR A 434 13.76 -8.04 13.00
N THR A 435 12.52 -8.21 13.45
CA THR A 435 12.21 -8.93 14.68
C THR A 435 12.41 -10.44 14.50
N GLU A 436 12.64 -11.15 15.61
CA GLU A 436 12.82 -12.61 15.61
C GLU A 436 11.59 -13.38 15.10
N ASP A 437 10.40 -12.79 15.21
CA ASP A 437 9.15 -13.33 14.69
C ASP A 437 8.86 -12.93 13.23
N GLY A 438 9.69 -12.09 12.62
CA GLY A 438 9.69 -11.81 11.18
C GLY A 438 9.03 -10.50 10.75
N GLN A 439 8.69 -9.60 11.67
CA GLN A 439 8.21 -8.24 11.36
C GLN A 439 9.38 -7.31 11.01
N ILE A 440 9.17 -6.44 10.02
CA ILE A 440 10.09 -5.37 9.68
C ILE A 440 9.54 -4.06 10.27
N ILE A 441 10.35 -3.37 11.06
CA ILE A 441 10.02 -2.08 11.67
C ILE A 441 11.04 -1.04 11.20
N TYR A 442 10.53 0.08 10.69
CA TYR A 442 11.36 1.21 10.26
C TYR A 442 11.31 2.30 11.31
N LEU A 443 12.48 2.72 11.78
CA LEU A 443 12.64 3.72 12.80
C LEU A 443 13.50 4.86 12.24
N ASN A 444 13.16 6.09 12.59
CA ASN A 444 14.03 7.23 12.34
C ASN A 444 14.28 8.04 13.62
N LYS A 445 15.46 8.65 13.68
CA LYS A 445 15.80 9.59 14.74
C LYS A 445 16.24 10.90 14.13
N ILE A 446 15.62 11.99 14.55
CA ILE A 446 16.01 13.34 14.15
C ILE A 446 16.95 13.91 15.22
N SER A 447 18.17 14.20 14.81
CA SER A 447 19.22 14.77 15.67
C SER A 447 19.50 16.21 15.22
N LYS A 448 19.51 17.17 16.16
CA LYS A 448 19.84 18.59 15.90
C LYS A 448 21.32 18.85 16.21
N GLY A 449 21.99 19.67 15.41
CA GLY A 449 23.41 19.96 15.57
C GLY A 449 24.03 20.59 14.33
N GLY A 450 25.31 20.98 14.40
CA GLY A 450 26.07 21.44 13.26
C GLY A 450 26.72 20.27 12.53
N PHE A 451 26.05 19.70 11.53
CA PHE A 451 26.55 18.52 10.80
C PHE A 451 27.32 18.88 9.52
N GLY A 452 27.64 20.17 9.32
CA GLY A 452 28.30 20.69 8.12
C GLY A 452 27.33 20.83 6.94
N GLN A 453 27.58 21.81 6.07
CA GLN A 453 26.98 21.82 4.73
C GLN A 453 27.85 20.95 3.83
N MET A 454 27.28 19.99 3.09
CA MET A 454 28.03 19.44 1.95
C MET A 454 28.19 20.55 0.91
N ALA A 455 29.44 20.90 0.63
CA ALA A 455 29.82 21.58 -0.60
C ALA A 455 29.40 20.71 -1.80
N ASN A 456 28.73 21.35 -2.75
CA ASN A 456 28.28 20.81 -4.04
C ASN A 456 27.28 19.63 -3.97
N SER A 457 26.02 19.95 -3.64
CA SER A 457 24.99 19.61 -4.62
C SER A 457 25.25 20.51 -5.83
N PRO A 458 25.33 20.00 -7.09
CA PRO A 458 25.49 20.89 -8.22
C PRO A 458 24.35 21.91 -8.18
N LYS A 459 24.72 23.19 -8.34
CA LYS A 459 23.77 24.30 -8.49
C LYS A 459 22.60 23.82 -9.34
N GLN A 460 21.38 23.89 -8.78
CA GLN A 460 20.17 24.03 -9.57
C GLN A 460 20.30 25.36 -10.33
N ASN A 461 21.10 25.35 -11.39
CA ASN A 461 20.78 26.18 -12.54
C ASN A 461 19.41 25.70 -12.99
N SER A 462 18.51 26.65 -13.22
CA SER A 462 17.24 26.46 -13.90
C SER A 462 17.44 25.55 -15.12
N MET A 463 17.17 24.26 -14.95
CA MET A 463 17.00 23.31 -16.03
C MET A 463 15.57 22.79 -15.92
N SER A 464 14.85 23.03 -17.01
CA SER A 464 13.55 22.45 -17.36
C SER A 464 13.38 21.02 -16.83
N HIS A 465 12.22 20.76 -16.26
CA HIS A 465 11.73 19.45 -15.80
C HIS A 465 12.37 18.25 -16.52
N GLN A 466 13.17 17.46 -15.79
CA GLN A 466 13.50 16.10 -16.19
C GLN A 466 12.98 15.15 -15.12
N GLN A 467 12.00 14.34 -15.53
CA GLN A 467 11.48 13.18 -14.81
C GLN A 467 12.62 12.19 -14.49
N PRO A 468 12.53 11.39 -13.40
CA PRO A 468 13.46 10.30 -13.20
C PRO A 468 13.23 9.27 -14.31
N LEU A 469 14.25 9.09 -15.17
CA LEU A 469 14.29 8.01 -16.15
C LEU A 469 14.19 6.67 -15.42
N SER A 470 13.06 5.99 -15.59
CA SER A 470 12.99 4.54 -15.41
C SER A 470 14.18 3.94 -16.14
N LYS A 471 14.96 3.06 -15.51
CA LYS A 471 15.85 2.18 -16.27
C LYS A 471 14.95 1.34 -17.17
N SER A 472 14.72 1.80 -18.41
CA SER A 472 13.96 1.07 -19.41
C SER A 472 14.65 -0.28 -19.58
N ARG A 473 13.92 -1.37 -19.36
CA ARG A 473 14.49 -2.73 -19.47
C ARG A 473 14.52 -3.22 -20.92
N GLY A 474 14.70 -2.30 -21.88
CA GLY A 474 14.84 -2.58 -23.30
C GLY A 474 14.56 -1.35 -24.16
N CYS A 475 15.45 -1.08 -25.12
CA CYS A 475 15.28 -0.11 -26.20
C CYS A 475 15.47 -0.87 -27.51
N GLY A 476 14.65 -0.59 -28.51
CA GLY A 476 14.59 -1.37 -29.74
C GLY A 476 13.80 -0.69 -30.83
N SER A 477 14.10 -1.00 -32.08
CA SER A 477 13.40 -0.43 -33.24
C SER A 477 12.27 -1.35 -33.68
N LYS A 478 11.06 -0.81 -33.87
CA LYS A 478 9.94 -1.52 -34.50
C LYS A 478 9.86 -1.18 -35.97
N ILE A 479 9.86 -2.19 -36.84
CA ILE A 479 9.77 -2.01 -38.29
C ILE A 479 8.49 -2.68 -38.79
N PRO A 480 7.56 -1.89 -39.35
CA PRO A 480 6.45 -2.41 -40.11
C PRO A 480 6.94 -3.06 -41.39
N VAL A 481 6.55 -4.31 -41.64
CA VAL A 481 6.97 -5.09 -42.80
C VAL A 481 5.78 -5.64 -43.58
N ALA A 482 5.90 -5.69 -44.90
CA ALA A 482 4.88 -6.25 -45.79
C ALA A 482 4.84 -7.78 -45.73
N SER A 483 6.00 -8.41 -45.47
CA SER A 483 6.14 -9.86 -45.38
C SER A 483 7.14 -10.22 -44.28
N PHE A 484 6.65 -10.88 -43.23
CA PHE A 484 7.51 -11.42 -42.18
C PHE A 484 8.54 -12.39 -42.73
N GLU A 485 8.16 -13.24 -43.68
CA GLU A 485 9.08 -14.22 -44.27
C GLU A 485 10.31 -13.54 -44.91
N ARG A 486 10.08 -12.54 -45.77
CA ARG A 486 11.16 -11.82 -46.45
C ARG A 486 12.01 -11.01 -45.47
N ALA A 487 11.39 -10.37 -44.48
CA ALA A 487 12.09 -9.59 -43.48
C ALA A 487 12.92 -10.47 -42.53
N ILE A 488 12.37 -11.59 -42.07
CA ILE A 488 13.10 -12.57 -41.24
C ILE A 488 14.30 -13.11 -42.00
N TRP A 489 14.12 -13.51 -43.27
CA TRP A 489 15.22 -13.99 -44.09
C TRP A 489 16.35 -12.94 -44.21
N PHE A 490 16.01 -11.67 -44.41
CA PHE A 490 17.00 -10.61 -44.49
C PHE A 490 17.73 -10.40 -43.15
N TYR A 491 17.02 -10.17 -42.05
CA TYR A 491 17.64 -9.84 -40.76
C TYR A 491 18.33 -11.04 -40.10
N ARG A 492 17.73 -12.23 -40.15
CA ARG A 492 18.28 -13.44 -39.55
C ARG A 492 19.34 -14.09 -40.45
N ASP A 493 18.96 -14.41 -41.68
CA ASP A 493 19.80 -15.27 -42.52
C ASP A 493 20.90 -14.45 -43.21
N CYS A 494 20.55 -13.28 -43.78
CA CYS A 494 21.55 -12.43 -44.42
C CYS A 494 22.43 -11.71 -43.39
N LEU A 495 21.84 -11.08 -42.38
CA LEU A 495 22.57 -10.22 -41.43
C LEU A 495 22.98 -10.90 -40.12
N GLY A 496 22.42 -12.07 -39.80
CA GLY A 496 22.86 -12.89 -38.66
C GLY A 496 22.21 -12.54 -37.32
N LEU A 497 21.08 -11.81 -37.29
CA LEU A 497 20.35 -11.53 -36.04
C LEU A 497 19.65 -12.79 -35.52
N THR A 498 19.37 -12.84 -34.22
CA THR A 498 18.78 -14.02 -33.56
C THR A 498 17.32 -13.77 -33.20
N VAL A 499 16.41 -14.63 -33.67
CA VAL A 499 14.98 -14.51 -33.36
C VAL A 499 14.74 -15.05 -31.94
N LYS A 500 14.27 -14.17 -31.05
CA LYS A 500 13.90 -14.47 -29.66
C LYS A 500 12.49 -15.04 -29.54
N LYS A 501 11.55 -14.46 -30.31
CA LYS A 501 10.13 -14.82 -30.29
C LYS A 501 9.51 -14.53 -31.65
N GLN A 502 8.68 -15.44 -32.14
CA GLN A 502 7.91 -15.28 -33.37
C GLN A 502 6.45 -15.68 -33.11
N SER A 503 5.51 -14.82 -33.49
CA SER A 503 4.08 -15.12 -33.56
C SER A 503 3.49 -14.59 -34.88
N SER A 504 2.18 -14.77 -35.07
CA SER A 504 1.44 -14.24 -36.24
C SER A 504 1.55 -12.72 -36.41
N ASP A 505 1.72 -11.99 -35.31
CA ASP A 505 1.58 -10.53 -35.28
C ASP A 505 2.87 -9.78 -34.92
N VAL A 506 3.93 -10.50 -34.52
CA VAL A 506 5.20 -9.89 -34.15
C VAL A 506 6.37 -10.87 -34.24
N VAL A 507 7.52 -10.36 -34.64
CA VAL A 507 8.81 -11.06 -34.53
C VAL A 507 9.77 -10.22 -33.71
N VAL A 508 10.37 -10.79 -32.67
CA VAL A 508 11.29 -10.10 -31.77
C VAL A 508 12.67 -10.74 -31.90
N PHE A 509 13.69 -9.93 -32.16
CA PHE A 509 15.09 -10.34 -32.15
C PHE A 509 15.75 -10.03 -30.80
N ASP A 510 16.74 -10.84 -30.40
CA ASP A 510 17.48 -10.64 -29.14
C ASP A 510 18.22 -9.29 -29.11
N GLN A 511 18.62 -8.80 -30.29
CA GLN A 511 19.33 -7.53 -30.48
C GLN A 511 18.42 -6.29 -30.40
N GLY A 512 17.14 -6.46 -30.04
CA GLY A 512 16.19 -5.36 -29.83
C GLY A 512 15.43 -4.92 -31.09
N LEU A 513 15.66 -5.54 -32.24
CA LEU A 513 14.83 -5.32 -33.44
C LEU A 513 13.49 -6.05 -33.30
N VAL A 514 12.39 -5.40 -33.66
CA VAL A 514 11.05 -5.98 -33.64
C VAL A 514 10.36 -5.74 -34.98
N LEU A 515 9.87 -6.79 -35.62
CA LEU A 515 9.07 -6.69 -36.84
C LEU A 515 7.59 -6.75 -36.48
N VAL A 516 6.78 -5.91 -37.10
CA VAL A 516 5.31 -5.86 -36.97
C VAL A 516 4.67 -5.82 -38.36
N PRO A 517 3.40 -6.22 -38.55
CA PRO A 517 2.78 -6.12 -39.87
C PRO A 517 2.59 -4.65 -40.28
N LEU A 518 2.53 -4.36 -41.59
CA LEU A 518 2.22 -3.00 -42.09
C LEU A 518 0.94 -2.42 -41.47
N SER A 519 -0.07 -3.23 -41.17
CA SER A 519 -1.30 -2.77 -40.51
C SER A 519 -1.07 -2.10 -39.15
N TYR A 520 0.08 -2.32 -38.51
CA TYR A 520 0.48 -1.63 -37.29
C TYR A 520 0.57 -0.10 -37.48
N THR A 521 0.83 0.38 -38.70
CA THR A 521 0.86 1.81 -39.00
C THR A 521 -0.52 2.44 -39.12
N ASN A 522 -1.62 1.66 -39.13
CA ASN A 522 -2.98 2.21 -39.21
C ASN A 522 -3.36 3.06 -37.98
N ASN A 523 -2.68 2.82 -36.85
CA ASN A 523 -2.84 3.60 -35.62
C ASN A 523 -1.95 4.85 -35.58
N VAL A 524 -1.19 5.13 -36.64
CA VAL A 524 -0.34 6.32 -36.77
C VAL A 524 -1.12 7.38 -37.55
N PRO A 525 -1.17 8.65 -37.09
CA PRO A 525 -1.88 9.72 -37.78
C PRO A 525 -1.48 9.83 -39.27
N GLN A 526 -2.49 10.06 -40.14
CA GLN A 526 -2.27 10.20 -41.59
C GLN A 526 -1.31 11.36 -41.89
N GLY A 527 -0.35 11.14 -42.79
CA GLY A 527 0.66 12.13 -43.21
C GLY A 527 2.05 11.95 -42.57
N ILE A 528 2.20 11.07 -41.57
CA ILE A 528 3.50 10.76 -40.97
C ILE A 528 4.17 9.63 -41.77
N GLN A 529 5.22 9.97 -42.51
CA GLN A 529 6.04 8.97 -43.20
C GLN A 529 7.10 8.42 -42.24
N LEU A 530 6.92 7.18 -41.77
CA LEU A 530 7.90 6.49 -40.95
C LEU A 530 9.08 6.06 -41.84
N ARG A 531 10.26 6.65 -41.59
CA ARG A 531 11.52 6.24 -42.23
C ARG A 531 12.52 5.88 -41.14
N ALA A 532 13.04 4.66 -41.16
CA ALA A 532 14.09 4.22 -40.26
C ALA A 532 15.40 4.06 -41.01
N MET A 533 16.50 4.50 -40.39
CA MET A 533 17.84 4.06 -40.76
C MET A 533 18.34 3.15 -39.63
N LEU A 534 18.71 1.93 -39.97
CA LEU A 534 19.14 0.94 -39.00
C LEU A 534 20.66 0.81 -39.01
N TYR A 535 21.21 0.64 -37.83
CA TYR A 535 22.61 0.35 -37.63
C TYR A 535 22.75 -1.08 -37.10
N ILE A 536 23.53 -1.92 -37.79
CA ILE A 536 23.77 -3.32 -37.42
C ILE A 536 25.27 -3.60 -37.44
N GLN A 537 25.77 -4.20 -36.37
CA GLN A 537 27.11 -4.80 -36.35
C GLN A 537 27.00 -6.29 -36.68
N ALA A 538 27.78 -6.73 -37.67
CA ALA A 538 27.80 -8.12 -38.11
C ALA A 538 29.23 -8.65 -38.21
N THR A 539 29.43 -9.89 -37.78
CA THR A 539 30.68 -10.62 -38.03
C THR A 539 30.74 -11.08 -39.48
N LYS A 540 31.97 -11.24 -40.01
CA LYS A 540 32.21 -11.67 -41.40
C LYS A 540 31.54 -10.78 -42.45
N ILE A 541 31.64 -9.45 -42.30
CA ILE A 541 30.92 -8.48 -43.14
C ILE A 541 31.06 -8.69 -44.66
N ALA A 542 32.19 -9.18 -45.14
CA ALA A 542 32.42 -9.45 -46.56
C ALA A 542 31.50 -10.57 -47.10
N GLU A 543 31.23 -11.61 -46.30
CA GLU A 543 30.28 -12.68 -46.64
C GLU A 543 28.85 -12.14 -46.62
N ARG A 544 28.50 -11.36 -45.59
CA ARG A 544 27.19 -10.71 -45.45
C ARG A 544 26.89 -9.81 -46.65
N PHE A 545 27.86 -9.00 -47.06
CA PHE A 545 27.75 -8.15 -48.24
C PHE A 545 27.53 -8.95 -49.52
N LYS A 546 28.21 -10.08 -49.71
CA LYS A 546 27.99 -10.97 -50.87
C LYS A 546 26.57 -11.53 -50.90
N TRP A 547 26.03 -11.94 -49.75
CA TRP A 547 24.64 -12.43 -49.67
C TRP A 547 23.62 -11.35 -49.99
N VAL A 548 23.78 -10.15 -49.44
CA VAL A 548 22.87 -9.03 -49.75
C VAL A 548 23.00 -8.61 -51.22
N LYS A 549 24.22 -8.52 -51.76
CA LYS A 549 24.45 -8.19 -53.18
C LYS A 549 23.91 -9.27 -54.14
N GLY A 550 23.95 -10.54 -53.73
CA GLY A 550 23.40 -11.66 -54.48
C GLY A 550 21.87 -11.74 -54.43
N SER A 551 21.23 -10.93 -53.60
CA SER A 551 19.78 -10.76 -53.54
C SER A 551 19.35 -9.55 -54.37
N ASN A 552 18.12 -9.54 -54.89
CA ASN A 552 17.57 -8.43 -55.68
C ASN A 552 17.31 -7.14 -54.87
N LEU A 553 18.04 -6.92 -53.76
CA LEU A 553 17.96 -5.75 -52.90
C LEU A 553 18.95 -4.68 -53.37
N GLN A 554 18.56 -3.42 -53.24
CA GLN A 554 19.39 -2.30 -53.69
C GLN A 554 20.56 -2.07 -52.72
N ILE A 555 21.78 -2.14 -53.24
CA ILE A 555 22.98 -1.68 -52.54
C ILE A 555 23.07 -0.15 -52.70
N VAL A 556 23.02 0.56 -51.57
CA VAL A 556 23.13 2.03 -51.51
C VAL A 556 24.59 2.45 -51.46
N THR A 557 25.43 1.69 -50.75
CA THR A 557 26.87 1.92 -50.69
C THR A 557 27.56 0.57 -50.64
N ALA A 558 28.49 0.31 -51.56
CA ALA A 558 29.27 -0.93 -51.59
C ALA A 558 30.20 -1.04 -50.37
N LEU A 559 30.70 -2.25 -50.10
CA LEU A 559 31.63 -2.49 -49.00
C LEU A 559 32.88 -1.61 -49.12
N ALA A 560 33.07 -0.73 -48.14
CA ALA A 560 34.13 0.26 -48.11
C ALA A 560 34.55 0.55 -46.66
N PRO A 561 35.73 1.14 -46.42
CA PRO A 561 36.10 1.62 -45.09
C PRO A 561 35.29 2.87 -44.68
N TRP A 562 34.91 2.94 -43.40
CA TRP A 562 34.17 4.04 -42.81
C TRP A 562 35.10 5.07 -42.17
N GLY A 563 35.05 6.31 -42.67
CA GLY A 563 35.75 7.45 -42.08
C GLY A 563 37.23 7.20 -41.82
N LYS A 564 37.78 7.83 -40.78
CA LYS A 564 39.19 7.64 -40.36
C LYS A 564 39.42 6.36 -39.56
N SER A 565 38.36 5.66 -39.17
CA SER A 565 38.47 4.44 -38.36
C SER A 565 38.74 3.19 -39.18
N GLY A 566 38.72 3.25 -40.52
CA GLY A 566 39.02 2.08 -41.38
C GLY A 566 38.06 0.89 -41.24
N MET A 567 37.04 0.99 -40.39
CA MET A 567 36.07 -0.06 -40.13
C MET A 567 35.25 -0.31 -41.39
N LEU A 568 35.18 -1.57 -41.85
CA LEU A 568 34.43 -1.88 -43.05
C LEU A 568 32.93 -1.72 -42.80
N PHE A 569 32.25 -1.11 -43.75
CA PHE A 569 30.80 -0.94 -43.75
C PHE A 569 30.22 -1.03 -45.16
N PHE A 570 28.93 -1.33 -45.26
CA PHE A 570 28.16 -1.13 -46.48
C PHE A 570 26.74 -0.66 -46.13
N ARG A 571 26.01 -0.16 -47.12
CA ARG A 571 24.59 0.21 -46.98
C ARG A 571 23.74 -0.49 -48.01
N SER A 572 22.59 -0.97 -47.60
CA SER A 572 21.57 -1.54 -48.48
C SER A 572 20.17 -1.09 -48.07
N LEU A 573 19.20 -1.29 -48.95
CA LEU A 573 17.80 -1.26 -48.57
C LEU A 573 17.38 -2.65 -48.05
N ASP A 574 16.58 -2.67 -46.98
CA ASP A 574 15.85 -3.87 -46.59
C ASP A 574 14.68 -4.14 -47.57
N PRO A 575 13.97 -5.28 -47.47
CA PRO A 575 12.86 -5.61 -48.37
C PRO A 575 11.72 -4.59 -48.40
N ASP A 576 11.60 -3.74 -47.38
CA ASP A 576 10.55 -2.73 -47.22
C ASP A 576 11.07 -1.30 -47.51
N GLY A 577 12.33 -1.17 -47.95
CA GLY A 577 12.91 0.09 -48.42
C GLY A 577 13.59 0.94 -47.33
N ASN A 578 13.79 0.41 -46.11
CA ASN A 578 14.56 1.10 -45.07
C ASN A 578 16.05 1.01 -45.36
N VAL A 579 16.80 2.08 -45.03
CA VAL A 579 18.26 2.07 -45.19
C VAL A 579 18.88 1.33 -44.01
N VAL A 580 19.68 0.30 -44.29
CA VAL A 580 20.41 -0.48 -43.30
C VAL A 580 21.90 -0.28 -43.50
N GLU A 581 22.56 0.23 -42.47
CA GLU A 581 24.01 0.35 -42.39
C GLU A 581 24.57 -0.84 -41.62
N VAL A 582 25.44 -1.60 -42.28
CA VAL A 582 26.06 -2.80 -41.68
C VAL A 582 27.55 -2.52 -41.51
N PHE A 583 28.04 -2.70 -40.28
CA PHE A 583 29.42 -2.48 -39.89
C PHE A 583 30.08 -3.76 -39.40
N SER A 584 31.40 -3.90 -39.58
CA SER A 584 32.11 -5.08 -39.06
C SER A 584 32.12 -5.07 -37.54
N ALA A 585 31.73 -6.19 -36.93
CA ALA A 585 31.84 -6.39 -35.48
C ALA A 585 33.26 -6.83 -35.07
N ASP A 586 34.02 -7.38 -36.01
CA ASP A 586 35.42 -7.76 -35.82
C ASP A 586 36.27 -6.48 -35.90
N GLY A 587 36.96 -6.14 -34.80
CA GLY A 587 37.82 -4.95 -34.72
C GLY A 587 38.87 -4.92 -35.83
N GLN A 588 39.33 -3.71 -36.17
CA GLN A 588 40.32 -3.42 -37.22
C GLN A 588 41.32 -4.57 -37.40
N MET A 589 41.27 -5.29 -38.54
CA MET A 589 42.51 -5.88 -39.05
C MET A 589 43.42 -4.70 -39.33
N THR A 590 44.58 -4.73 -38.67
CA THR A 590 45.63 -3.70 -38.73
C THR A 590 46.14 -3.48 -40.14
#